data_AF-A0A819NS75-F1
#
_entry.id   AF-A0A819NS75-F1
#
_cell.length_a   1.000
_cell.length_b   1.000
_cell.length_c   1.000
_cell.angle_alpha   90.00
_cell.angle_beta   90.00
_cell.angle_gamma   90.00
#
_symmetry.space_group_name_H-M   'P 1'
#
loop_
_entity.id
_entity.type
_entity.pdbx_description
1 polymer ?
#
loop_
_entity_poly.entity_id
_entity_poly.type
_entity_poly.pdbx_seq_one_letter_code
_entity_poly.pdbx_strand_id
1 'polypeptide(L)' 'EKIKTIGHTYMAAAGLNPGVEHRMTRERYNQNIVALAEFAFAMIAALEGINRDCFNDFKLRVGMCNGPLVAGK' A
#
# COMPACT_ATOMS: atom_id res chain seq x y z
N GLU A 1 -0.69 -7.40 -7.52
CA GLU A 1 -0.24 -6.31 -6.61
C GLU A 1 1.18 -5.90 -7.00
N LYS A 2 1.62 -4.68 -6.66
CA LYS A 2 3.00 -4.24 -6.92
C LYS A 2 3.52 -3.35 -5.79
N ILE A 3 4.77 -3.53 -5.41
CA ILE A 3 5.49 -2.65 -4.47
C ILE A 3 6.76 -2.17 -5.15
N LYS A 4 7.09 -0.89 -5.00
CA LYS A 4 8.38 -0.32 -5.40
C LYS A 4 8.94 0.57 -4.29
N THR A 5 10.26 0.66 -4.25
CA THR A 5 11.00 1.52 -3.33
C THR A 5 11.72 2.61 -4.13
N ILE A 6 11.68 3.84 -3.63
CA ILE A 6 12.40 5.00 -4.19
C ILE A 6 13.04 5.73 -3.01
N GLY A 7 14.33 5.51 -2.79
CA GLY A 7 15.01 6.00 -1.58
C GLY A 7 14.30 5.48 -0.33
N HIS A 8 13.83 6.41 0.52
CA HIS A 8 13.08 6.10 1.74
C HIS A 8 11.55 6.03 1.54
N THR A 9 11.08 6.13 0.29
CA THR A 9 9.65 6.08 -0.04
C THR A 9 9.25 4.72 -0.56
N TYR A 10 8.19 4.15 0.01
CA TYR A 10 7.57 2.91 -0.43
C TYR A 10 6.28 3.25 -1.16
N MET A 11 6.05 2.66 -2.34
CA MET A 11 4.78 2.75 -3.06
C MET A 11 4.21 1.35 -3.24
N ALA A 12 2.96 1.16 -2.81
CA ALA A 12 2.22 -0.09 -2.98
C ALA A 12 0.94 0.16 -3.79
N ALA A 13 0.58 -0.81 -4.63
CA ALA A 13 -0.64 -0.78 -5.42
C ALA A 13 -1.32 -2.16 -5.42
N ALA A 14 -2.64 -2.16 -5.22
CA ALA A 14 -3.49 -3.35 -5.26
C ALA A 14 -4.47 -3.28 -6.44
N GLY A 15 -5.04 -4.44 -6.81
CA GLY A 15 -6.02 -4.52 -7.89
C GLY A 15 -5.44 -4.48 -9.32
N LEU A 16 -4.13 -4.70 -9.49
CA LEU A 16 -3.44 -4.70 -10.79
C LEU A 16 -3.60 -6.01 -11.58
N ASN A 17 -4.71 -6.74 -11.43
CA ASN A 17 -4.88 -8.07 -12.03
C ASN A 17 -5.20 -7.96 -13.53
N PRO A 18 -4.25 -8.30 -14.43
CA PRO A 18 -4.46 -8.18 -15.87
C PRO A 18 -5.56 -9.16 -16.33
N GLY A 19 -6.49 -8.70 -17.17
CA GLY A 19 -7.59 -9.52 -17.68
C GLY A 19 -8.82 -9.63 -16.77
N VAL A 20 -8.80 -8.99 -15.59
CA VAL A 20 -9.95 -8.97 -14.65
C VAL A 20 -10.63 -7.59 -14.62
N GLU A 21 -10.22 -6.65 -15.47
CA GLU A 21 -10.78 -5.29 -15.53
C GLU A 21 -12.31 -5.28 -15.69
N HIS A 22 -12.86 -6.20 -16.47
CA HIS A 22 -14.31 -6.35 -16.67
C HIS A 22 -15.00 -7.24 -15.62
N ARG A 23 -14.26 -7.86 -14.70
CA ARG A 23 -14.76 -8.79 -13.65
C ARG A 23 -14.47 -8.31 -12.22
N MET A 24 -13.96 -7.09 -12.05
CA MET A 24 -13.80 -6.45 -10.75
C MET A 24 -15.18 -6.14 -10.17
N THR A 25 -15.62 -6.95 -9.21
CA THR A 25 -16.82 -6.65 -8.42
C THR A 25 -16.52 -5.52 -7.45
N ARG A 26 -17.56 -4.77 -7.06
CA ARG A 26 -17.45 -3.72 -6.04
C ARG A 26 -16.88 -4.25 -4.72
N GLU A 27 -17.17 -5.49 -4.37
CA GLU A 27 -16.59 -6.17 -3.21
C GLU A 27 -15.07 -6.36 -3.33
N ARG A 28 -14.58 -6.90 -4.46
CA ARG A 28 -13.13 -7.06 -4.69
C ARG A 28 -12.41 -5.71 -4.71
N TYR A 29 -13.04 -4.69 -5.27
CA TYR A 29 -12.51 -3.33 -5.25
C TYR A 29 -12.35 -2.82 -3.81
N ASN A 30 -13.39 -2.98 -2.98
CA ASN A 30 -13.34 -2.59 -1.57
C ASN A 30 -12.29 -3.39 -0.79
N GLN A 31 -12.17 -4.70 -1.04
CA GLN A 31 -11.15 -5.56 -0.42
C GLN A 31 -9.72 -5.06 -0.70
N ASN A 32 -9.44 -4.61 -1.91
CA ASN A 32 -8.12 -4.04 -2.25
C ASN A 32 -7.81 -2.77 -1.45
N ILE A 33 -8.81 -1.91 -1.24
CA ILE A 33 -8.65 -0.68 -0.44
C ILE A 33 -8.39 -1.05 1.03
N VAL A 34 -9.17 -1.98 1.58
CA VAL A 34 -8.99 -2.48 2.94
C VAL A 34 -7.60 -3.07 3.12
N ALA A 35 -7.16 -3.94 2.20
CA ALA A 35 -5.83 -4.56 2.26
C ALA A 35 -4.70 -3.51 2.23
N LEU A 36 -4.81 -2.45 1.42
CA LEU A 36 -3.82 -1.37 1.41
C LEU A 36 -3.83 -0.54 2.71
N ALA A 37 -4.99 -0.34 3.33
CA ALA A 37 -5.11 0.34 4.62
C ALA A 37 -4.49 -0.51 5.75
N GLU A 38 -4.80 -1.81 5.78
CA GLU A 38 -4.21 -2.76 6.73
C GLU A 38 -2.69 -2.82 6.58
N PHE A 39 -2.19 -2.85 5.34
CA PHE A 39 -0.77 -2.77 5.06
C PHE A 39 -0.13 -1.47 5.60
N ALA A 40 -0.79 -0.33 5.44
CA ALA A 40 -0.32 0.94 6.00
C ALA A 40 -0.23 0.91 7.54
N PHE A 41 -1.24 0.37 8.22
CA PHE A 41 -1.22 0.21 9.67
C PHE A 41 -0.10 -0.73 10.12
N ALA A 42 0.10 -1.84 9.42
CA ALA A 42 1.19 -2.78 9.71
C ALA A 42 2.57 -2.11 9.58
N MET A 43 2.77 -1.22 8.58
CA MET A 43 4.01 -0.45 8.44
C MET A 43 4.23 0.53 9.59
N ILE A 44 3.17 1.18 10.08
CA ILE A 44 3.26 2.09 11.23
C ILE A 44 3.67 1.30 12.48
N ALA A 45 3.00 0.18 12.76
CA ALA A 45 3.32 -0.68 13.90
C ALA A 45 4.76 -1.25 13.82
N ALA A 46 5.21 -1.62 12.62
CA ALA A 46 6.59 -2.04 12.40
C ALA A 46 7.59 -0.91 12.71
N LEU A 47 7.29 0.34 12.33
CA LEU A 47 8.14 1.48 12.63
C LEU A 47 8.19 1.80 14.13
N GLU A 48 7.07 1.66 14.84
CA GLU A 48 7.04 1.77 16.30
C GLU A 48 7.92 0.70 16.96
N GLY A 49 7.91 -0.52 16.43
CA GLY A 49 8.85 -1.57 16.81
C GLY A 49 10.30 -1.14 16.64
N ILE A 50 10.64 -0.62 15.46
CA ILE A 50 11.99 -0.13 15.15
C ILE A 50 12.39 1.02 16.08
N ASN A 51 11.51 1.99 16.32
CA ASN A 51 11.78 3.15 17.20
C ASN A 51 12.03 2.75 18.66
N ARG A 52 11.52 1.61 19.12
CA ARG A 52 11.83 1.12 20.48
C ARG A 52 13.26 0.61 20.60
N ASP A 53 13.77 0.00 19.53
CA ASP A 53 15.07 -0.68 19.54
C ASP A 53 16.20 0.20 18.95
N CYS A 54 15.87 1.37 18.42
CA CYS A 54 16.82 2.29 17.83
C CYS A 54 16.88 3.64 18.58
N PHE A 55 18.05 4.30 18.52
CA PHE A 55 18.25 5.63 19.14
C PHE A 55 17.65 6.79 18.33
N ASN A 56 16.76 6.50 17.38
CA ASN A 56 16.15 7.47 16.48
C ASN A 56 14.62 7.43 16.60
N ASP A 57 13.98 8.58 16.40
CA ASP A 57 12.52 8.69 16.28
C ASP A 57 12.15 8.83 14.79
N PHE A 58 12.02 7.70 14.10
CA PHE A 58 11.59 7.70 12.71
C PHE A 58 10.08 7.98 12.61
N LYS A 59 9.68 8.75 11.59
CA LYS A 59 8.27 9.08 11.34
C LYS A 59 7.86 8.61 9.96
N LEU A 60 6.73 7.91 9.90
CA LEU A 60 6.11 7.49 8.64
C LEU A 60 4.94 8.41 8.30
N ARG A 61 4.87 8.82 7.04
CA ARG A 61 3.68 9.47 6.47
C ARG A 61 3.15 8.59 5.36
N VAL A 62 1.86 8.27 5.40
CA VAL A 62 1.19 7.46 4.38
C VAL A 62 0.14 8.30 3.68
N GLY A 63 0.16 8.28 2.35
CA GLY A 63 -0.89 8.83 1.51
C GLY A 63 -1.54 7.71 0.72
N MET A 64 -2.88 7.69 0.68
CA MET A 64 -3.66 6.72 -0.08
C MET A 64 -4.56 7.46 -1.09
N CYS A 65 -4.63 6.94 -2.30
CA CYS A 65 -5.51 7.42 -3.36
C CYS A 65 -6.18 6.22 -4.01
N ASN A 66 -7.45 6.37 -4.40
CA ASN A 66 -8.17 5.38 -5.18
C ASN A 66 -8.76 6.03 -6.44
N GLY A 67 -8.89 5.25 -7.50
CA GLY A 67 -9.39 5.72 -8.78
C GLY A 67 -8.82 4.92 -9.96
N PRO A 68 -9.32 5.19 -11.18
CA PRO A 68 -8.79 4.60 -12.39
C PRO A 68 -7.31 4.96 -12.58
N LEU A 69 -6.50 3.98 -13.01
CA LEU A 69 -5.08 4.15 -13.22
C LEU A 69 -4.62 3.31 -14.41
N VAL A 70 -3.56 3.76 -15.09
CA VAL A 70 -2.96 3.05 -16.21
C VAL A 70 -1.68 2.38 -15.74
N ALA A 71 -1.62 1.06 -15.83
CA ALA A 71 -0.40 0.30 -15.57
C ALA A 71 0.42 0.16 -16.85
N GLY A 72 1.59 0.80 -16.89
CA GLY A 72 2.60 0.51 -17.93
C GLY A 72 3.23 -0.87 -17.71
N LYS A 73 3.59 -1.54 -18.82
CA LYS A 73 4.36 -2.79 -18.79
C LYS A 73 5.72 -2.59 -18.13
#